data_AF-A0A837IQA5-F1
#
_entry.id   AF-A0A837IQA5-F1
#
_cell.length_a   1.000
_cell.length_b   1.000
_cell.length_c   1.000
_cell.angle_alpha   90.00
_cell.angle_beta   90.00
_cell.angle_gamma   90.00
#
_symmetry.space_group_name_H-M   'P 1'
#
loop_
_entity.id
_entity.type
_entity.pdbx_description
1 polymer ?
#
loop_
_entity_poly.entity_id
_entity_poly.type
_entity_poly.pdbx_seq_one_letter_code
_entity_poly.pdbx_strand_id
1 'polypeptide(L)' 'GFEVYDNESKETWNSFLQKLKKRGLQGLLMITSDAHEGIQDAVSKVFPEV' A
#
# COMPACT_ATOMS: atom_id res chain seq x y z
N GLY A 1 -5.37 7.63 -3.60
CA GLY A 1 -6.77 7.47 -4.05
C GLY A 1 -7.58 6.96 -2.86
N PHE A 2 -8.83 6.57 -3.07
CA PHE A 2 -9.67 5.95 -2.06
C PHE A 2 -10.34 4.72 -2.67
N GLU A 3 -10.39 3.62 -1.93
CA GLU A 3 -11.04 2.37 -2.33
C GLU A 3 -11.71 1.75 -1.11
N VAL A 4 -12.84 1.07 -1.32
CA VAL A 4 -13.57 0.36 -0.27
C VAL A 4 -13.39 -1.13 -0.49
N TYR A 5 -13.16 -1.85 0.59
CA TYR A 5 -12.97 -3.29 0.61
C TYR A 5 -13.82 -3.91 1.72
N ASP A 6 -14.24 -5.15 1.54
CA ASP A 6 -15.02 -5.88 2.54
C ASP A 6 -14.19 -6.20 3.81
N ASN A 7 -12.87 -6.19 3.70
CA ASN A 7 -11.94 -6.42 4.82
C ASN A 7 -10.55 -5.81 4.57
N GLU A 8 -9.75 -5.74 5.63
CA GLU A 8 -8.35 -5.30 5.62
C GLU A 8 -7.40 -6.52 5.54
N SER A 9 -7.28 -7.15 4.38
CA SER A 9 -6.30 -8.24 4.14
C SER A 9 -5.02 -7.75 3.47
N LYS A 10 -4.03 -8.66 3.40
CA LYS A 10 -2.79 -8.42 2.64
C LYS A 10 -3.10 -8.17 1.17
N GLU A 11 -4.03 -8.91 0.58
CA GLU A 11 -4.41 -8.79 -0.83
C GLU A 11 -5.04 -7.43 -1.13
N THR A 12 -5.92 -6.93 -0.25
CA THR A 12 -6.59 -5.63 -0.46
C THR A 12 -5.59 -4.47 -0.38
N TRP A 13 -4.69 -4.49 0.61
CA TRP A 13 -3.62 -3.49 0.73
C TRP A 13 -2.59 -3.55 -0.41
N ASN A 14 -2.19 -4.76 -0.85
CA ASN A 14 -1.32 -4.92 -2.01
C ASN A 14 -1.94 -4.33 -3.27
N SER A 15 -3.19 -4.68 -3.56
CA SER A 15 -3.95 -4.17 -4.70
C SER A 15 -4.02 -2.64 -4.67
N PHE A 16 -4.37 -2.07 -3.51
CA PHE A 16 -4.47 -0.63 -3.33
C PHE A 16 -3.14 0.09 -3.62
N LEU A 17 -2.04 -0.32 -2.99
CA LEU A 17 -0.73 0.34 -3.19
C LEU A 17 -0.21 0.13 -4.62
N GLN A 18 -0.40 -1.04 -5.23
CA GLN A 18 -0.03 -1.29 -6.63
C GLN A 18 -0.76 -0.35 -7.58
N LYS A 19 -2.05 -0.10 -7.36
CA LYS A 19 -2.82 0.85 -8.18
C LYS A 19 -2.31 2.28 -8.03
N LEU A 20 -1.88 2.69 -6.83
CA LEU A 20 -1.25 4.01 -6.65
C LEU A 20 0.04 4.12 -7.46
N LYS A 21 0.91 3.11 -7.39
CA LYS A 21 2.15 3.05 -8.17
C LYS A 21 1.87 3.08 -9.68
N LYS A 22 0.88 2.30 -10.15
CA LYS A 22 0.46 2.26 -11.56
C LYS A 22 -0.07 3.61 -12.07
N ARG A 23 -0.65 4.42 -11.19
CA ARG A 23 -1.10 5.79 -11.49
C ARG A 23 0.05 6.82 -11.54
N GLY A 24 1.30 6.39 -11.36
CA GLY A 24 2.47 7.25 -11.43
C GLY A 24 2.92 7.81 -10.07
N LEU A 25 2.50 7.21 -8.95
CA LEU A 25 3.05 7.58 -7.64
C LEU A 25 4.53 7.15 -7.57
N GLN A 26 5.43 8.13 -7.46
CA GLN A 26 6.89 7.97 -7.42
C GLN A 26 7.51 9.03 -6.49
N GLY A 27 8.75 8.83 -6.07
CA GLY A 27 9.45 9.77 -5.17
C GLY A 27 8.87 9.83 -3.76
N LEU A 28 8.39 8.69 -3.25
CA LEU A 28 7.87 8.58 -1.88
C LEU A 28 8.99 8.89 -0.87
N LEU A 29 8.68 9.72 0.13
CA LEU A 29 9.63 10.08 1.20
C LEU A 29 9.29 9.42 2.54
N MET A 30 8.01 9.12 2.78
CA MET A 30 7.54 8.60 4.06
C MET A 30 6.21 7.88 3.87
N ILE A 31 6.02 6.81 4.63
CA ILE A 31 4.74 6.11 4.81
C ILE A 31 4.45 6.08 6.30
N THR A 32 3.23 6.45 6.70
CA THR A 32 2.75 6.35 8.07
C THR A 32 1.49 5.51 8.10
N SER A 33 1.45 4.52 8.99
CA SER A 33 0.30 3.63 9.16
C SER A 33 0.05 3.38 10.65
N ASP A 34 -1.09 2.80 10.96
CA ASP A 34 -1.46 2.27 12.28
C ASP A 34 -0.75 0.94 12.61
N ALA A 35 0.28 0.57 11.82
CA ALA A 35 1.02 -0.68 11.91
C ALA A 35 0.21 -1.95 11.62
N HIS A 36 -0.92 -1.85 10.92
CA HIS A 36 -1.66 -3.04 10.45
C HIS A 36 -0.78 -3.93 9.55
N GLU A 37 -0.76 -5.24 9.82
CA GLU A 37 0.15 -6.19 9.14
C GLU A 37 -0.06 -6.24 7.62
N GLY A 38 -1.29 -6.05 7.16
CA GLY A 38 -1.61 -5.97 5.74
C GLY A 38 -0.93 -4.80 5.03
N ILE A 39 -0.80 -3.65 5.73
CA ILE A 39 -0.10 -2.48 5.20
C ILE A 39 1.40 -2.74 5.17
N GLN A 40 1.97 -3.31 6.25
CA GLN A 40 3.40 -3.65 6.31
C GLN A 40 3.81 -4.61 5.17
N ASP A 41 3.02 -5.66 4.94
CA ASP A 41 3.23 -6.59 3.82
C ASP A 41 3.19 -5.86 2.47
N ALA A 42 2.17 -5.02 2.24
CA ALA A 42 2.02 -4.30 0.99
C ALA A 42 3.13 -3.26 0.75
N VAL A 43 3.57 -2.56 1.79
CA VAL A 43 4.71 -1.62 1.70
C VAL A 43 5.98 -2.36 1.28
N SER A 44 6.30 -3.46 1.97
CA SER A 44 7.50 -4.26 1.66
C SER A 44 7.52 -4.80 0.23
N LYS A 45 6.35 -5.09 -0.35
CA LYS A 45 6.21 -5.62 -1.72
C LYS A 45 6.19 -4.54 -2.80
N VAL A 46 5.50 -3.43 -2.57
CA VAL A 46 5.24 -2.42 -3.61
C VAL A 46 6.29 -1.30 -3.60
N PHE A 47 6.79 -0.94 -2.42
CA PHE A 47 7.75 0.12 -2.18
C PHE A 47 8.90 -0.35 -1.27
N PRO A 48 9.72 -1.33 -1.71
CA PRO A 48 10.76 -1.95 -0.87
C PRO A 48 11.94 -1.03 -0.50
N GLU A 49 12.08 0.11 -1.19
CA GLU A 49 13.18 1.07 -1.01
C GLU A 49 12.80 2.28 -0.14
N VAL A 50 11.56 2.30 0.38
CA VAL A 50 11.06 3.39 1.24
C VAL A 50 11.35 3.07 2.71
#